data_AF-A0A6P8VFX5-F1
#
_entry.id   AF-A0A6P8VFX5-F1
#
_cell.length_a   1.000
_cell.length_b   1.000
_cell.length_c   1.000
_cell.angle_alpha   90.00
_cell.angle_beta   90.00
_cell.angle_gamma   90.00
#
_symmetry.space_group_name_H-M   'P 1'
#
loop_
_entity.id
_entity.type
_entity.pdbx_description
1 polymer ?
#
loop_
_entity_poly.entity_id
_entity_poly.type
_entity_poly.pdbx_seq_one_letter_code
_entity_poly.pdbx_strand_id
1 'polypeptide(L)'
;MFGSSEQLEETSEVPPQTSEAPPQTSEAPPQTSEAGPSSPSFRPTSFPDHVAVLNMLLEDFKELQEGPEPAPKLINNVQSKLHRIRQFVGWMSQGNTNLGKLLFLGNIGRLRGWVKSLRTNKMSLTTTLHYLKNVRQFVVFIQETPPPSSCLSKTNLKRVVRELKASIKSWVRPVVLHQMRVKGKKDATMHSMKELQECRRLALVAIPKLLSQLEKHHTYLDQCSLFGYVTAYLASLYGHRLGVFLNMTDEQVSQAVYEPEGNDYLIKVEDHKTNESFGTAKLLLSDKEYGWFLAIIRLKRKWAKGVKLSKYVFHNTTFSADKNLTKYVKRAWSDMKLRGEATFTTLRTAVATFARDRHGEHSQERKTLARLMCHDTATSDKFYTMDLTMEQARRGRLLFEQAQKEGEESVTGTKKEEEVEEGEEDQDEEMEEEEEGDSDKKEEETAEVATSSKKKCTPSVTRSRSQKSCRVMLFPLSPHKALRMSPQKALRMSPEKLTHIIRVRRNRMVERRRK
;
A
#
# COMPACT_ATOMS: atom_id res chain seq x y z
N MET A 1 18.70 47.48 30.76
CA MET A 1 19.79 46.80 30.03
C MET A 1 19.37 45.36 29.81
N PHE A 2 19.47 44.91 28.56
CA PHE A 2 19.16 43.57 28.02
C PHE A 2 17.67 43.19 28.06
N GLY A 3 16.97 42.97 26.95
CA GLY A 3 17.39 42.68 25.58
C GLY A 3 16.62 41.46 25.11
N SER A 4 15.58 41.68 24.31
CA SER A 4 14.81 40.65 23.62
C SER A 4 15.72 39.82 22.72
N SER A 5 15.51 38.50 22.70
CA SER A 5 15.95 37.64 21.60
C SER A 5 14.85 36.63 21.32
N GLU A 6 14.10 36.93 20.26
CA GLU A 6 13.40 35.94 19.45
C GLU A 6 14.41 34.91 18.94
N GLN A 7 14.11 33.62 19.12
CA GLN A 7 14.71 32.56 18.33
C GLN A 7 13.59 31.89 17.55
N LEU A 8 13.63 32.13 16.24
CA LEU A 8 12.88 31.46 15.19
C LEU A 8 13.25 29.97 15.21
N GLU A 9 12.27 29.10 15.50
CA GLU A 9 12.37 27.68 15.18
C GLU A 9 12.16 27.50 13.67
N GLU A 10 13.25 27.27 12.95
CA GLU A 10 13.25 26.91 11.54
C GLU A 10 12.79 25.45 11.39
N THR A 11 11.49 25.25 11.24
CA THR A 11 10.90 23.95 10.90
C THR A 11 11.20 23.60 9.44
N SER A 12 12.23 22.79 9.22
CA SER A 12 12.49 22.11 7.95
C SER A 12 11.42 21.03 7.68
N GLU A 13 10.24 21.45 7.19
CA GLU A 13 9.27 20.57 6.55
C GLU A 13 9.72 20.25 5.12
N VAL A 14 10.39 19.12 4.94
CA VAL A 14 10.57 18.50 3.62
C VAL A 14 9.43 17.49 3.42
N PRO A 15 8.49 17.71 2.48
CA PRO A 15 7.41 16.77 2.25
C PRO A 15 7.96 15.50 1.56
N PRO A 16 7.61 14.29 2.05
CA PRO A 16 8.05 13.05 1.42
C PRO A 16 7.37 12.88 0.06
N GLN A 17 8.19 12.75 -0.99
CA GLN A 17 7.75 12.44 -2.35
C GLN A 17 7.02 11.08 -2.37
N THR A 18 5.69 11.13 -2.47
CA THR A 18 4.82 9.96 -2.50
C THR A 18 4.70 9.41 -3.93
N SER A 19 5.40 8.31 -4.23
CA SER A 19 5.13 7.52 -5.44
C SER A 19 3.90 6.62 -5.24
N GLU A 20 2.71 7.20 -5.15
CA GLU A 20 1.46 6.44 -5.03
C GLU A 20 1.05 5.80 -6.38
N ALA A 21 1.30 4.50 -6.51
CA ALA A 21 0.68 3.68 -7.54
C ALA A 21 -0.69 3.12 -7.05
N PRO A 22 -1.73 3.09 -7.91
CA PRO A 22 -3.06 2.56 -7.55
C PRO A 22 -3.00 1.13 -6.98
N PRO A 23 -3.97 0.72 -6.15
CA PRO A 23 -4.03 -0.64 -5.63
C PRO A 23 -4.09 -1.67 -6.77
N GLN A 24 -3.02 -2.45 -6.91
CA GLN A 24 -2.98 -3.63 -7.76
C GLN A 24 -3.98 -4.65 -7.21
N THR A 25 -5.07 -4.87 -7.95
CA THR A 25 -5.92 -6.04 -7.80
C THR A 25 -5.13 -7.26 -8.24
N SER A 26 -4.53 -7.98 -7.28
CA SER A 26 -4.07 -9.35 -7.50
C SER A 26 -5.26 -10.29 -7.42
N GLU A 27 -6.11 -10.29 -8.45
CA GLU A 27 -6.97 -11.44 -8.74
C GLU A 27 -6.22 -12.29 -9.76
N ALA A 28 -5.63 -13.39 -9.29
CA ALA A 28 -5.32 -14.51 -10.16
C ALA A 28 -6.66 -15.12 -10.62
N PRO A 29 -6.86 -15.43 -11.91
CA PRO A 29 -8.10 -16.04 -12.36
C PRO A 29 -8.28 -17.44 -11.77
N PRO A 30 -9.52 -17.86 -11.46
CA PRO A 30 -9.79 -19.22 -11.01
C PRO A 30 -9.46 -20.22 -12.12
N GLN A 31 -8.72 -21.28 -11.77
CA GLN A 31 -8.56 -22.45 -12.62
C GLN A 31 -9.87 -23.25 -12.57
N THR A 32 -10.69 -23.12 -13.61
CA THR A 32 -11.77 -24.06 -13.92
C THR A 32 -11.43 -24.71 -15.25
N SER A 33 -11.24 -26.02 -15.20
CA SER A 33 -11.01 -26.92 -16.31
C SER A 33 -12.32 -27.15 -17.08
N GLU A 34 -12.56 -26.42 -18.16
CA GLU A 34 -13.47 -26.85 -19.23
C GLU A 34 -12.91 -26.41 -20.59
N ALA A 35 -12.86 -27.36 -21.52
CA ALA A 35 -12.34 -27.18 -22.86
C ALA A 35 -13.37 -26.49 -23.78
N GLY A 36 -13.01 -25.35 -24.37
CA GLY A 36 -13.80 -24.56 -25.32
C GLY A 36 -12.95 -23.42 -25.90
N PRO A 37 -13.27 -22.88 -27.09
CA PRO A 37 -12.31 -22.64 -28.17
C PRO A 37 -11.30 -21.52 -27.90
N SER A 38 -10.07 -21.80 -28.29
CA SER A 38 -8.88 -20.98 -28.20
C SER A 38 -9.10 -19.51 -28.62
N SER A 39 -9.05 -18.61 -27.64
CA SER A 39 -8.83 -17.18 -27.88
C SER A 39 -7.44 -16.95 -28.49
N PRO A 40 -7.24 -15.96 -29.39
CA PRO A 40 -5.93 -15.69 -29.96
C PRO A 40 -5.01 -15.17 -28.85
N SER A 41 -4.13 -16.04 -28.40
CA SER A 41 -3.04 -15.71 -27.49
C SER A 41 -2.18 -14.61 -28.13
N PHE A 42 -1.80 -13.61 -27.33
CA PHE A 42 -0.64 -12.78 -27.61
C PHE A 42 0.52 -13.74 -27.90
N ARG A 43 0.97 -13.87 -29.15
CA ARG A 43 2.17 -14.67 -29.44
C ARG A 43 3.31 -13.99 -28.69
N PRO A 44 3.85 -14.60 -27.62
CA PRO A 44 4.93 -13.99 -26.87
C PRO A 44 6.08 -13.83 -27.85
N THR A 45 6.50 -12.59 -28.08
CA THR A 45 7.69 -12.36 -28.87
C THR A 45 8.85 -12.86 -28.01
N SER A 46 9.47 -13.96 -28.44
CA SER A 46 10.54 -14.61 -27.67
C SER A 46 11.66 -13.61 -27.41
N PHE A 47 12.07 -13.52 -26.15
CA PHE A 47 13.23 -12.73 -25.77
C PHE A 47 14.49 -13.40 -26.35
N PRO A 48 15.46 -12.63 -26.88
CA PRO A 48 16.68 -13.21 -27.45
C PRO A 48 17.65 -13.68 -26.35
N ASP A 49 17.34 -14.81 -25.70
CA ASP A 49 18.13 -15.36 -24.58
C ASP A 49 19.58 -15.71 -24.98
N HIS A 50 19.86 -15.90 -26.27
CA HIS A 50 21.21 -16.15 -26.79
C HIS A 50 22.13 -14.91 -26.75
N VAL A 51 21.60 -13.71 -26.49
CA VAL A 51 22.38 -12.46 -26.49
C VAL A 51 22.86 -12.15 -25.08
N ALA A 52 24.13 -12.48 -24.79
CA ALA A 52 24.74 -12.29 -23.47
C ALA A 52 24.59 -10.87 -22.91
N VAL A 53 24.82 -9.83 -23.74
CA VAL A 53 24.71 -8.42 -23.33
C VAL A 53 23.30 -8.08 -22.81
N LEU A 54 22.24 -8.60 -23.43
CA LEU A 54 20.88 -8.31 -23.00
C LEU A 54 20.53 -9.01 -21.69
N ASN A 55 21.09 -10.20 -21.44
CA ASN A 55 20.92 -10.88 -20.16
C ASN A 55 21.67 -10.17 -19.03
N MET A 56 22.91 -9.72 -19.27
CA MET A 56 23.68 -8.94 -18.30
C MET A 56 22.93 -7.65 -17.92
N LEU A 57 22.42 -6.90 -18.91
CA LEU A 57 21.63 -5.69 -18.62
C LEU A 57 20.36 -5.96 -17.79
N LEU A 58 19.69 -7.09 -18.02
CA LEU A 58 18.51 -7.44 -17.23
C LEU A 58 18.88 -7.86 -15.80
N GLU A 59 20.04 -8.49 -15.60
CA GLU A 59 20.53 -8.84 -14.27
C GLU A 59 21.01 -7.59 -13.53
N ASP A 60 21.80 -6.72 -14.16
CA ASP A 60 22.22 -5.44 -13.56
C ASP A 60 21.00 -4.58 -13.18
N PHE A 61 19.98 -4.52 -14.06
CA PHE A 61 18.73 -3.83 -13.75
C PHE A 61 17.96 -4.52 -12.62
N LYS A 62 18.00 -5.86 -12.54
CA LYS A 62 17.37 -6.62 -11.45
C LYS A 62 18.04 -6.29 -10.12
N GLU A 63 19.36 -6.38 -10.05
CA GLU A 63 20.15 -6.08 -8.85
C GLU A 63 19.91 -4.64 -8.36
N LEU A 64 19.89 -3.67 -9.28
CA LEU A 64 19.55 -2.28 -8.94
C LEU A 64 18.14 -2.13 -8.35
N GLN A 65 17.16 -2.87 -8.88
CA GLN A 65 15.77 -2.77 -8.44
C GLN A 65 15.48 -3.55 -7.16
N GLU A 66 16.21 -4.64 -6.91
CA GLU A 66 16.12 -5.44 -5.68
C GLU A 66 16.86 -4.76 -4.52
N GLY A 67 17.99 -4.10 -4.80
CA GLY A 67 18.87 -3.57 -3.78
C GLY A 67 19.58 -4.68 -2.99
N PRO A 68 20.30 -4.35 -1.91
CA PRO A 68 21.15 -5.30 -1.20
C PRO A 68 20.37 -6.35 -0.40
N GLU A 69 19.21 -5.99 0.16
CA GLU A 69 18.40 -6.88 1.02
C GLU A 69 16.91 -6.83 0.62
N PRO A 70 16.54 -7.42 -0.53
CA PRO A 70 15.18 -7.37 -1.03
C PRO A 70 14.22 -8.23 -0.20
N ALA A 71 13.09 -7.65 0.20
CA ALA A 71 11.98 -8.43 0.75
C ALA A 71 11.42 -9.39 -0.33
N PRO A 72 10.89 -10.58 0.04
CA PRO A 72 10.34 -11.54 -0.93
C PRO A 72 9.25 -10.96 -1.86
N LYS A 73 8.47 -9.99 -1.37
CA LYS A 73 7.47 -9.31 -2.19
C LYS A 73 8.11 -8.40 -3.25
N LEU A 74 9.20 -7.73 -2.93
CA LEU A 74 9.96 -6.92 -3.88
C LEU A 74 10.53 -7.79 -4.99
N ILE A 75 11.14 -8.94 -4.66
CA ILE A 75 11.65 -9.91 -5.64
C ILE A 75 10.57 -10.30 -6.65
N ASN A 76 9.38 -10.68 -6.17
CA ASN A 76 8.25 -11.03 -7.06
C ASN A 76 7.80 -9.85 -7.95
N ASN A 77 7.82 -8.64 -7.42
CA ASN A 77 7.46 -7.43 -8.16
C ASN A 77 8.51 -7.11 -9.24
N VAL A 78 9.80 -7.28 -8.93
CA VAL A 78 10.91 -7.10 -9.87
C VAL A 78 10.86 -8.16 -10.96
N GLN A 79 10.64 -9.43 -10.63
CA GLN A 79 10.44 -10.49 -11.64
C GLN A 79 9.28 -10.17 -12.59
N SER A 80 8.16 -9.68 -12.05
CA SER A 80 7.03 -9.23 -12.87
C SER A 80 7.41 -8.06 -13.79
N LYS A 81 8.26 -7.14 -13.32
CA LYS A 81 8.80 -6.01 -14.11
C LYS A 81 9.70 -6.52 -15.23
N LEU A 82 10.64 -7.42 -14.92
CA LEU A 82 11.55 -8.03 -15.89
C LEU A 82 10.79 -8.79 -16.97
N HIS A 83 9.73 -9.52 -16.61
CA HIS A 83 8.88 -10.19 -17.59
C HIS A 83 8.33 -9.21 -18.65
N ARG A 84 7.81 -8.05 -18.21
CA ARG A 84 7.27 -7.01 -19.12
C ARG A 84 8.37 -6.42 -20.00
N ILE A 85 9.56 -6.21 -19.44
CA ILE A 85 10.73 -5.73 -20.18
C ILE A 85 11.17 -6.76 -21.22
N ARG A 86 11.21 -8.06 -20.87
CA ARG A 86 11.55 -9.15 -21.80
C ARG A 86 10.59 -9.19 -22.99
N GLN A 87 9.29 -9.02 -22.75
CA GLN A 87 8.29 -8.93 -23.84
C GLN A 87 8.55 -7.72 -24.75
N PHE A 88 8.88 -6.56 -24.18
CA PHE A 88 9.25 -5.37 -24.95
C PHE A 88 10.51 -5.58 -25.79
N VAL A 89 11.59 -6.10 -25.19
CA VAL A 89 12.85 -6.35 -25.89
C VAL A 89 12.65 -7.37 -27.00
N GLY A 90 11.93 -8.47 -26.72
CA GLY A 90 11.60 -9.48 -27.73
C GLY A 90 10.81 -8.90 -28.90
N TRP A 91 9.91 -7.95 -28.67
CA TRP A 91 9.20 -7.25 -29.75
C TRP A 91 10.15 -6.36 -30.55
N MET A 92 10.96 -5.55 -29.87
CA MET A 92 11.84 -4.58 -30.50
C MET A 92 12.99 -5.24 -31.28
N SER A 93 13.43 -6.42 -30.86
CA SER A 93 14.57 -7.14 -31.45
C SER A 93 14.23 -7.91 -32.73
N GLN A 94 12.97 -8.25 -33.02
CA GLN A 94 12.68 -9.14 -34.15
C GLN A 94 13.15 -8.56 -35.49
N GLY A 95 13.76 -9.40 -36.31
CA GLY A 95 14.33 -8.99 -37.60
C GLY A 95 15.65 -8.22 -37.50
N ASN A 96 16.24 -8.08 -36.30
CA ASN A 96 17.57 -7.48 -36.13
C ASN A 96 18.61 -8.57 -35.87
N THR A 97 19.78 -8.42 -36.48
CA THR A 97 20.89 -9.38 -36.40
C THR A 97 21.93 -9.00 -35.35
N ASN A 98 22.16 -7.70 -35.11
CA ASN A 98 23.18 -7.21 -34.18
C ASN A 98 22.56 -6.62 -32.90
N LEU A 99 22.02 -7.50 -32.07
CA LEU A 99 21.29 -7.12 -30.85
C LEU A 99 22.21 -6.57 -29.75
N GLY A 100 23.49 -6.95 -29.72
CA GLY A 100 24.47 -6.46 -28.74
C GLY A 100 24.76 -4.95 -28.84
N LYS A 101 24.50 -4.34 -30.02
CA LYS A 101 24.68 -2.91 -30.26
C LYS A 101 23.49 -2.03 -29.82
N LEU A 102 22.37 -2.64 -29.44
CA LEU A 102 21.14 -1.97 -28.99
C LEU A 102 20.49 -0.98 -29.98
N LEU A 103 20.95 -0.89 -31.22
CA LEU A 103 20.42 0.05 -32.23
C LEU A 103 18.92 -0.14 -32.48
N PHE A 104 18.43 -1.37 -32.32
CA PHE A 104 17.02 -1.72 -32.49
C PHE A 104 16.09 -0.96 -31.52
N LEU A 105 16.57 -0.55 -30.33
CA LEU A 105 15.79 0.25 -29.38
C LEU A 105 15.48 1.65 -29.91
N GLY A 106 16.33 2.19 -30.80
CA GLY A 106 16.13 3.50 -31.42
C GLY A 106 15.02 3.55 -32.48
N ASN A 107 14.41 2.41 -32.82
CA ASN A 107 13.36 2.34 -33.83
C ASN A 107 12.02 2.83 -33.28
N ILE A 108 11.74 4.12 -33.44
CA ILE A 108 10.50 4.77 -32.98
C ILE A 108 9.25 4.19 -33.66
N GLY A 109 9.32 3.83 -34.95
CA GLY A 109 8.20 3.21 -35.65
C GLY A 109 7.80 1.88 -35.03
N ARG A 110 8.79 1.05 -34.68
CA ARG A 110 8.59 -0.24 -34.03
C ARG A 110 8.08 -0.10 -32.59
N LEU A 111 8.57 0.91 -31.85
CA LEU A 111 8.06 1.28 -30.54
C LEU A 111 6.57 1.65 -30.61
N ARG A 112 6.18 2.52 -31.54
CA ARG A 112 4.76 2.86 -31.76
C ARG A 112 3.93 1.63 -32.13
N GLY A 113 4.48 0.75 -32.97
CA GLY A 113 3.88 -0.54 -33.31
C GLY A 113 3.63 -1.43 -32.09
N TRP A 114 4.60 -1.49 -31.17
CA TRP A 114 4.46 -2.23 -29.91
C TRP A 114 3.33 -1.64 -29.05
N VAL A 115 3.33 -0.33 -28.82
CA VAL A 115 2.27 0.34 -28.04
C VAL A 115 0.90 0.09 -28.66
N LYS A 116 0.79 0.13 -30.00
CA LYS A 116 -0.44 -0.22 -30.72
C LYS A 116 -0.83 -1.68 -30.51
N SER A 117 0.12 -2.62 -30.53
CA SER A 117 -0.17 -4.03 -30.26
C SER A 117 -0.72 -4.28 -28.86
N LEU A 118 -0.21 -3.57 -27.84
CA LEU A 118 -0.73 -3.69 -26.47
C LEU A 118 -2.22 -3.30 -26.41
N ARG A 119 -2.64 -2.35 -27.26
CA ARG A 119 -4.04 -1.94 -27.39
C ARG A 119 -4.89 -3.00 -28.10
N THR A 120 -4.41 -3.56 -29.20
CA THR A 120 -5.16 -4.53 -30.01
C THR A 120 -5.37 -5.87 -29.28
N ASN A 121 -4.46 -6.24 -28.38
CA ASN A 121 -4.50 -7.51 -27.66
C ASN A 121 -5.42 -7.53 -26.42
N LYS A 122 -6.39 -6.60 -26.33
CA LYS A 122 -7.40 -6.50 -25.24
C LYS A 122 -6.81 -6.48 -23.82
N MET A 123 -5.54 -6.10 -23.63
CA MET A 123 -4.97 -5.90 -22.31
C MET A 123 -5.67 -4.75 -21.59
N SER A 124 -5.87 -4.87 -20.28
CA SER A 124 -6.51 -3.79 -19.52
C SER A 124 -5.67 -2.51 -19.60
N LEU A 125 -6.35 -1.35 -19.69
CA LEU A 125 -5.68 -0.04 -19.82
C LEU A 125 -4.64 0.20 -18.73
N THR A 126 -4.95 -0.23 -17.50
CA THR A 126 -4.02 -0.15 -16.37
C THR A 126 -2.80 -1.03 -16.57
N THR A 127 -2.96 -2.26 -17.07
CA THR A 127 -1.83 -3.17 -17.34
C THR A 127 -0.93 -2.59 -18.42
N THR A 128 -1.49 -2.08 -19.51
CA THR A 128 -0.70 -1.42 -20.57
C THR A 128 0.13 -0.25 -20.02
N LEU A 129 -0.48 0.58 -19.17
CA LEU A 129 0.25 1.66 -18.50
C LEU A 129 1.43 1.15 -17.63
N HIS A 130 1.29 0.00 -16.96
CA HIS A 130 2.39 -0.62 -16.22
C HIS A 130 3.52 -1.09 -17.13
N TYR A 131 3.21 -1.69 -18.29
CA TYR A 131 4.21 -2.06 -19.29
C TYR A 131 5.01 -0.84 -19.74
N LEU A 132 4.32 0.25 -20.12
CA LEU A 132 4.96 1.48 -20.56
C LEU A 132 5.87 2.09 -19.47
N LYS A 133 5.40 2.14 -18.22
CA LYS A 133 6.19 2.65 -17.09
C LYS A 133 7.43 1.81 -16.81
N ASN A 134 7.29 0.48 -16.81
CA ASN A 134 8.39 -0.45 -16.56
C ASN A 134 9.45 -0.40 -17.67
N VAL A 135 9.01 -0.33 -18.93
CA VAL A 135 9.92 -0.17 -20.07
C VAL A 135 10.62 1.19 -20.02
N ARG A 136 9.90 2.28 -19.71
CA ARG A 136 10.54 3.59 -19.51
C ARG A 136 11.64 3.54 -18.46
N GLN A 137 11.39 2.92 -17.31
CA GLN A 137 12.40 2.76 -16.25
C GLN A 137 13.65 2.04 -16.77
N PHE A 138 13.45 0.95 -17.52
CA PHE A 138 14.56 0.20 -18.11
C PHE A 138 15.35 0.98 -19.16
N VAL A 139 14.68 1.74 -20.03
CA VAL A 139 15.37 2.57 -21.04
C VAL A 139 16.12 3.73 -20.38
N VAL A 140 15.58 4.31 -19.30
CA VAL A 140 16.29 5.31 -18.48
C VAL A 140 17.54 4.69 -17.85
N PHE A 141 17.44 3.48 -17.29
CA PHE A 141 18.62 2.75 -16.80
C PHE A 141 19.68 2.57 -17.89
N ILE A 142 19.33 2.10 -19.09
CA ILE A 142 20.28 1.98 -20.21
C ILE A 142 20.90 3.35 -20.59
N GLN A 143 20.15 4.43 -20.46
CA GLN A 143 20.65 5.78 -20.74
C GLN A 143 21.72 6.23 -19.73
N GLU A 144 21.58 5.84 -18.47
CA GLU A 144 22.49 6.16 -17.37
C GLU A 144 23.71 5.22 -17.36
N THR A 145 23.48 3.93 -17.66
CA THR A 145 24.49 2.86 -17.66
C THR A 145 24.51 2.10 -18.99
N PRO A 146 24.95 2.73 -20.10
CA PRO A 146 25.00 2.05 -21.39
C PRO A 146 26.07 0.96 -21.37
N PRO A 147 25.80 -0.25 -21.90
CA PRO A 147 26.82 -1.29 -21.95
C PRO A 147 27.94 -0.89 -22.92
N PRO A 148 29.18 -1.37 -22.72
CA PRO A 148 30.32 -1.02 -23.57
C PRO A 148 30.11 -1.33 -25.07
N SER A 149 29.30 -2.34 -25.37
CA SER A 149 28.96 -2.72 -26.74
C SER A 149 27.86 -1.87 -27.39
N SER A 150 27.22 -0.97 -26.64
CA SER A 150 26.14 -0.11 -27.15
C SER A 150 26.66 0.86 -28.21
N CYS A 151 26.04 0.85 -29.38
CA CYS A 151 26.27 1.87 -30.41
C CYS A 151 25.10 2.88 -30.47
N LEU A 152 24.13 2.78 -29.57
CA LEU A 152 22.99 3.69 -29.54
C LEU A 152 23.37 4.99 -28.84
N SER A 153 23.26 6.11 -29.55
CA SER A 153 23.62 7.42 -29.00
C SER A 153 22.70 7.83 -27.83
N LYS A 154 23.26 8.62 -26.89
CA LYS A 154 22.49 9.23 -25.79
C LYS A 154 21.29 10.05 -26.31
N THR A 155 21.46 10.76 -27.43
CA THR A 155 20.38 11.53 -28.08
C THR A 155 19.25 10.63 -28.57
N ASN A 156 19.57 9.48 -29.16
CA ASN A 156 18.54 8.53 -29.58
C ASN A 156 17.82 7.90 -28.38
N LEU A 157 18.53 7.57 -27.28
CA LEU A 157 17.90 7.11 -26.05
C LEU A 157 16.96 8.16 -25.45
N LYS A 158 17.39 9.44 -25.39
CA LYS A 158 16.51 10.56 -24.98
C LYS A 158 15.24 10.64 -25.83
N ARG A 159 15.36 10.44 -27.15
CA ARG A 159 14.21 10.41 -28.07
C ARG A 159 13.24 9.26 -27.77
N VAL A 160 13.76 8.05 -27.51
CA VAL A 160 12.96 6.88 -27.12
C VAL A 160 12.24 7.14 -25.79
N VAL A 161 12.93 7.69 -24.79
CA VAL A 161 12.33 8.06 -23.49
C VAL A 161 11.22 9.10 -23.67
N ARG A 162 11.41 10.11 -24.53
CA ARG A 162 10.40 11.12 -24.84
C ARG A 162 9.15 10.49 -25.48
N GLU A 163 9.33 9.60 -26.44
CA GLU A 163 8.22 8.89 -27.08
C GLU A 163 7.46 8.01 -26.07
N LEU A 164 8.17 7.32 -25.16
CA LEU A 164 7.56 6.55 -24.08
C LEU A 164 6.79 7.46 -23.11
N LYS A 165 7.31 8.65 -22.77
CA LYS A 165 6.60 9.64 -21.95
C LYS A 165 5.33 10.14 -22.64
N ALA A 166 5.40 10.50 -23.93
CA ALA A 166 4.25 10.93 -24.71
C ALA A 166 3.18 9.83 -24.81
N SER A 167 3.64 8.59 -25.05
CA SER A 167 2.78 7.41 -24.98
C SER A 167 2.12 7.34 -23.61
N ILE A 168 2.86 7.31 -22.50
CA ILE A 168 2.29 7.28 -21.15
C ILE A 168 1.23 8.38 -20.94
N LYS A 169 1.51 9.64 -21.33
CA LYS A 169 0.57 10.77 -21.20
C LYS A 169 -0.77 10.49 -21.89
N SER A 170 -0.74 9.95 -23.12
CA SER A 170 -1.96 9.59 -23.86
C SER A 170 -2.81 8.49 -23.19
N TRP A 171 -2.23 7.70 -22.28
CA TRP A 171 -2.94 6.63 -21.57
C TRP A 171 -3.49 7.06 -20.20
N VAL A 172 -3.09 8.22 -19.67
CA VAL A 172 -3.56 8.69 -18.36
C VAL A 172 -5.06 8.91 -18.37
N ARG A 173 -5.59 9.73 -19.31
CA ARG A 173 -7.03 10.03 -19.39
C ARG A 173 -7.90 8.78 -19.60
N PRO A 174 -7.61 7.85 -20.54
CA PRO A 174 -8.36 6.61 -20.67
C PRO A 174 -8.37 5.75 -19.40
N VAL A 175 -7.24 5.69 -18.67
CA VAL A 175 -7.14 4.95 -17.41
C VAL A 175 -8.00 5.61 -16.33
N VAL A 176 -7.97 6.93 -16.21
CA VAL A 176 -8.82 7.67 -15.26
C VAL A 176 -10.30 7.43 -15.56
N LEU A 177 -10.73 7.56 -16.83
CA LEU A 177 -12.12 7.29 -17.22
C LEU A 177 -12.53 5.84 -16.94
N HIS A 178 -11.63 4.88 -17.14
CA HIS A 178 -11.89 3.49 -16.76
C HIS A 178 -12.01 3.31 -15.25
N GLN A 179 -11.15 3.95 -14.47
CA GLN A 179 -11.23 3.94 -12.99
C GLN A 179 -12.54 4.54 -12.51
N MET A 180 -13.00 5.65 -13.09
CA MET A 180 -14.31 6.25 -12.79
C MET A 180 -15.47 5.29 -13.13
N ARG A 181 -15.45 4.62 -14.30
CA ARG A 181 -16.46 3.61 -14.63
C ARG A 181 -16.46 2.43 -13.66
N VAL A 182 -15.28 1.98 -13.24
CA VAL A 182 -15.14 0.92 -12.22
C VAL A 182 -15.70 1.40 -10.88
N LYS A 183 -15.46 2.67 -10.52
CA LYS A 183 -15.98 3.31 -9.32
C LYS A 183 -17.52 3.37 -9.34
N GLY A 184 -18.13 3.84 -10.42
CA GLY A 184 -19.59 3.85 -10.57
C GLY A 184 -20.23 2.45 -10.49
N LYS A 185 -19.59 1.42 -11.06
CA LYS A 185 -20.06 0.02 -10.89
C LYS A 185 -19.96 -0.47 -9.44
N LYS A 186 -18.90 -0.06 -8.73
CA LYS A 186 -18.73 -0.38 -7.30
C LYS A 186 -19.77 0.34 -6.45
N ASP A 187 -20.12 1.57 -6.80
CA ASP A 187 -21.15 2.34 -6.11
C ASP A 187 -22.52 1.65 -6.19
N ALA A 188 -22.93 1.20 -7.38
CA ALA A 188 -24.18 0.45 -7.57
C ALA A 188 -24.24 -0.88 -6.79
N THR A 189 -23.08 -1.44 -6.43
CA THR A 189 -22.96 -2.72 -5.69
C THR A 189 -22.44 -2.53 -4.28
N MET A 190 -22.34 -1.28 -3.80
CA MET A 190 -21.77 -0.98 -2.49
C MET A 190 -22.67 -1.51 -1.38
N HIS A 191 -22.04 -2.00 -0.32
CA HIS A 191 -22.73 -2.46 0.89
C HIS A 191 -23.18 -1.26 1.72
N SER A 192 -24.44 -1.23 2.09
CA SER A 192 -25.06 -0.21 2.92
C SER A 192 -24.55 -0.28 4.37
N MET A 193 -24.65 0.83 5.10
CA MET A 193 -24.28 0.87 6.52
C MET A 193 -25.12 -0.10 7.36
N LYS A 194 -26.39 -0.32 6.98
CA LYS A 194 -27.28 -1.31 7.61
C LYS A 194 -26.75 -2.74 7.42
N GLU A 195 -26.29 -3.08 6.22
CA GLU A 195 -25.69 -4.40 5.94
C GLU A 195 -24.39 -4.60 6.74
N LEU A 196 -23.55 -3.57 6.88
CA LEU A 196 -22.35 -3.64 7.72
C LEU A 196 -22.69 -3.83 9.21
N GLN A 197 -23.68 -3.10 9.72
CA GLN A 197 -24.18 -3.26 11.09
C GLN A 197 -24.73 -4.67 11.34
N GLU A 198 -25.51 -5.20 10.38
CA GLU A 198 -26.09 -6.53 10.48
C GLU A 198 -25.01 -7.63 10.41
N CYS A 199 -24.00 -7.47 9.55
CA CYS A 199 -22.82 -8.34 9.53
C CYS A 199 -22.16 -8.42 10.92
N ARG A 200 -21.96 -7.27 11.58
CA ARG A 200 -21.37 -7.22 12.92
C ARG A 200 -22.24 -7.93 13.95
N ARG A 201 -23.55 -7.69 13.92
CA ARG A 201 -24.52 -8.29 14.84
C ARG A 201 -24.55 -9.82 14.70
N LEU A 202 -24.61 -10.33 13.48
CA LEU A 202 -24.61 -11.77 13.19
C LEU A 202 -23.28 -12.42 13.58
N ALA A 203 -22.16 -11.78 13.28
CA ALA A 203 -20.84 -12.28 13.66
C ALA A 203 -20.65 -12.36 15.19
N LEU A 204 -21.14 -11.38 15.95
CA LEU A 204 -21.08 -11.38 17.42
C LEU A 204 -21.78 -12.60 18.07
N VAL A 205 -22.74 -13.21 17.35
CA VAL A 205 -23.47 -14.42 17.76
C VAL A 205 -22.79 -15.68 17.22
N ALA A 206 -22.31 -15.66 15.98
CA ALA A 206 -21.72 -16.84 15.33
C ALA A 206 -20.32 -17.19 15.88
N ILE A 207 -19.47 -16.20 16.14
CA ILE A 207 -18.07 -16.41 16.55
C ILE A 207 -17.97 -17.24 17.84
N PRO A 208 -18.68 -16.92 18.95
CA PRO A 208 -18.62 -17.73 20.17
C PRO A 208 -19.12 -19.17 19.98
N LYS A 209 -20.14 -19.37 19.12
CA LYS A 209 -20.68 -20.70 18.80
C LYS A 209 -19.64 -21.55 18.06
N LEU A 210 -19.02 -20.97 17.04
CA LEU A 210 -17.96 -21.62 16.26
C LEU A 210 -16.75 -21.95 17.14
N LEU A 211 -16.31 -21.02 18.01
CA LEU A 211 -15.24 -21.28 18.98
C LEU A 211 -15.57 -22.46 19.89
N SER A 212 -16.80 -22.53 20.40
CA SER A 212 -17.27 -23.62 21.28
C SER A 212 -17.35 -24.97 20.55
N GLN A 213 -17.78 -24.98 19.28
CA GLN A 213 -17.82 -26.17 18.44
C GLN A 213 -16.41 -26.68 18.15
N LEU A 214 -15.52 -25.78 17.74
CA LEU A 214 -14.12 -26.05 17.44
C LEU A 214 -13.30 -26.51 18.64
N GLU A 215 -13.69 -26.13 19.86
CA GLU A 215 -13.09 -26.63 21.09
C GLU A 215 -13.41 -28.11 21.34
N LYS A 216 -14.61 -28.55 20.96
CA LYS A 216 -15.07 -29.95 21.06
C LYS A 216 -14.51 -30.82 19.94
N HIS A 217 -14.69 -30.39 18.69
CA HIS A 217 -14.25 -31.13 17.51
C HIS A 217 -13.71 -30.17 16.45
N HIS A 218 -12.47 -30.41 16.01
CA HIS A 218 -11.85 -29.60 14.96
C HIS A 218 -12.31 -30.07 13.59
N THR A 219 -12.96 -29.19 12.83
CA THR A 219 -13.13 -29.36 11.38
C THR A 219 -12.51 -28.17 10.66
N TYR A 220 -11.92 -28.44 9.48
CA TYR A 220 -11.38 -27.38 8.64
C TYR A 220 -12.46 -26.40 8.17
N LEU A 221 -13.68 -26.89 7.91
CA LEU A 221 -14.78 -26.06 7.47
C LEU A 221 -15.22 -25.07 8.56
N ASP A 222 -15.35 -25.52 9.81
CA ASP A 222 -15.71 -24.63 10.93
C ASP A 222 -14.60 -23.61 11.22
N GLN A 223 -13.33 -24.01 11.07
CA GLN A 223 -12.20 -23.08 11.15
C GLN A 223 -12.27 -22.00 10.07
N CYS A 224 -12.52 -22.39 8.82
CA CYS A 224 -12.70 -21.44 7.72
C CYS A 224 -13.87 -20.49 8.01
N SER A 225 -15.00 -21.02 8.50
CA SER A 225 -16.15 -20.22 8.92
C SER A 225 -15.75 -19.22 10.02
N LEU A 226 -15.11 -19.68 11.09
CA LEU A 226 -14.65 -18.81 12.18
C LEU A 226 -13.78 -17.67 11.67
N PHE A 227 -12.80 -17.98 10.81
CA PHE A 227 -11.92 -16.97 10.23
C PHE A 227 -12.68 -15.98 9.35
N GLY A 228 -13.62 -16.47 8.54
CA GLY A 228 -14.50 -15.64 7.73
C GLY A 228 -15.33 -14.68 8.58
N TYR A 229 -15.98 -15.18 9.63
CA TYR A 229 -16.80 -14.38 10.54
C TYR A 229 -16.00 -13.32 11.31
N VAL A 230 -14.84 -13.69 11.88
CA VAL A 230 -13.97 -12.75 12.63
C VAL A 230 -13.45 -11.65 11.71
N THR A 231 -12.96 -12.02 10.52
CA THR A 231 -12.39 -11.03 9.59
C THR A 231 -13.46 -10.18 8.91
N ALA A 232 -14.66 -10.72 8.63
CA ALA A 232 -15.79 -9.93 8.16
C ALA A 232 -16.24 -8.90 9.21
N TYR A 233 -16.34 -9.31 10.48
CA TYR A 233 -16.64 -8.41 11.60
C TYR A 233 -15.67 -7.23 11.64
N LEU A 234 -14.36 -7.50 11.71
CA LEU A 234 -13.35 -6.46 11.81
C LEU A 234 -13.22 -5.61 10.54
N ALA A 235 -13.34 -6.22 9.35
CA ALA A 235 -13.30 -5.48 8.10
C ALA A 235 -14.52 -4.56 7.93
N SER A 236 -15.69 -4.97 8.41
CA SER A 236 -16.90 -4.13 8.41
C SER A 236 -16.87 -3.00 9.44
N LEU A 237 -15.97 -3.07 10.43
CA LEU A 237 -15.77 -2.05 11.45
C LEU A 237 -14.68 -1.06 11.05
N TYR A 238 -13.50 -1.59 10.66
CA TYR A 238 -12.30 -0.79 10.47
C TYR A 238 -11.93 -0.55 9.00
N GLY A 239 -12.46 -1.32 8.05
CA GLY A 239 -12.05 -1.22 6.65
C GLY A 239 -10.57 -1.57 6.41
N HIS A 240 -9.96 -2.38 7.29
CA HIS A 240 -8.57 -2.80 7.14
C HIS A 240 -8.35 -3.65 5.88
N ARG A 241 -7.18 -3.50 5.26
CA ARG A 241 -6.79 -4.29 4.08
C ARG A 241 -6.55 -5.75 4.46
N LEU A 242 -6.79 -6.66 3.52
CA LEU A 242 -6.53 -8.11 3.69
C LEU A 242 -5.13 -8.40 4.28
N GLY A 243 -4.09 -7.68 3.83
CA GLY A 243 -2.72 -7.86 4.29
C GLY A 243 -2.56 -7.72 5.82
N VAL A 244 -3.33 -6.84 6.47
CA VAL A 244 -3.30 -6.67 7.93
C VAL A 244 -3.71 -7.96 8.64
N PHE A 245 -4.74 -8.64 8.12
CA PHE A 245 -5.22 -9.90 8.70
C PHE A 245 -4.26 -11.05 8.36
N LEU A 246 -3.80 -11.15 7.12
CA LEU A 246 -2.88 -12.22 6.69
C LEU A 246 -1.57 -12.22 7.48
N ASN A 247 -1.06 -11.03 7.80
CA ASN A 247 0.26 -10.87 8.41
C ASN A 247 0.21 -10.73 9.93
N MET A 248 -0.98 -10.71 10.55
CA MET A 248 -1.13 -10.65 12.00
C MET A 248 -0.52 -11.90 12.66
N THR A 249 0.35 -11.68 13.64
CA THR A 249 1.06 -12.77 14.33
C THR A 249 0.52 -13.05 15.74
N ASP A 250 0.69 -14.30 16.19
CA ASP A 250 0.34 -14.73 17.55
C ASP A 250 1.07 -13.87 18.61
N GLU A 251 2.29 -13.45 18.30
CA GLU A 251 3.12 -12.60 19.16
C GLU A 251 2.53 -11.18 19.29
N GLN A 252 2.14 -10.55 18.18
CA GLN A 252 1.49 -9.23 18.20
C GLN A 252 0.17 -9.23 18.97
N VAL A 253 -0.60 -10.33 18.89
CA VAL A 253 -1.80 -10.49 19.73
C VAL A 253 -1.43 -10.65 21.21
N SER A 254 -0.40 -11.45 21.51
CA SER A 254 0.03 -11.70 22.89
C SER A 254 0.65 -10.45 23.55
N GLN A 255 1.20 -9.55 22.74
CA GLN A 255 1.79 -8.27 23.15
C GLN A 255 0.82 -7.09 23.00
N ALA A 256 -0.48 -7.35 22.82
CA ALA A 256 -1.49 -6.30 22.74
C ALA A 256 -1.41 -5.37 23.97
N VAL A 257 -1.49 -4.06 23.73
CA VAL A 257 -1.46 -3.06 24.79
C VAL A 257 -2.83 -3.00 25.44
N TYR A 258 -2.89 -3.23 26.75
CA TYR A 258 -4.14 -3.15 27.52
C TYR A 258 -4.35 -1.73 28.04
N GLU A 259 -5.55 -1.20 27.82
CA GLU A 259 -6.01 0.10 28.33
C GLU A 259 -7.05 -0.12 29.44
N PRO A 260 -6.71 0.13 30.72
CA PRO A 260 -7.59 -0.17 31.85
C PRO A 260 -8.90 0.60 31.88
N GLU A 261 -8.92 1.82 31.35
CA GLU A 261 -10.07 2.73 31.44
C GLU A 261 -11.22 2.29 30.53
N GLY A 262 -10.91 1.84 29.31
CA GLY A 262 -11.88 1.29 28.35
C GLY A 262 -12.07 -0.22 28.45
N ASN A 263 -11.19 -0.92 29.19
CA ASN A 263 -11.07 -2.37 29.14
C ASN A 263 -10.83 -2.89 27.70
N ASP A 264 -9.98 -2.17 26.97
CA ASP A 264 -9.69 -2.38 25.56
C ASP A 264 -8.27 -2.90 25.35
N TYR A 265 -8.08 -3.60 24.22
CA TYR A 265 -6.80 -4.17 23.81
C TYR A 265 -6.42 -3.66 22.43
N LEU A 266 -5.23 -3.08 22.32
CA LEU A 266 -4.70 -2.57 21.06
C LEU A 266 -3.68 -3.52 20.46
N ILE A 267 -4.03 -4.15 19.34
CA ILE A 267 -3.11 -4.94 18.51
C ILE A 267 -2.45 -4.01 17.49
N LYS A 268 -1.12 -4.11 17.37
CA LYS A 268 -0.32 -3.41 16.35
C LYS A 268 0.22 -4.43 15.35
N VAL A 269 -0.18 -4.29 14.08
CA VAL A 269 0.30 -5.14 12.98
C VAL A 269 1.32 -4.36 12.15
N GLU A 270 2.55 -4.84 12.15
CA GLU A 270 3.70 -4.15 11.54
C GLU A 270 3.84 -4.40 10.04
N ASP A 271 3.60 -5.64 9.60
CA ASP A 271 3.81 -6.06 8.20
C ASP A 271 2.54 -5.83 7.39
N HIS A 272 2.44 -4.66 6.75
CA HIS A 272 1.38 -4.34 5.79
C HIS A 272 1.87 -3.34 4.74
N LYS A 273 1.13 -3.23 3.62
CA LYS A 273 1.58 -2.51 2.41
C LYS A 273 2.07 -1.08 2.66
N THR A 274 1.48 -0.37 3.61
CA THR A 274 1.71 1.07 3.79
C THR A 274 2.38 1.39 5.12
N ASN A 275 3.09 0.42 5.69
CA ASN A 275 3.76 0.55 6.99
C ASN A 275 4.90 1.58 6.96
N GLU A 276 5.66 1.66 5.86
CA GLU A 276 6.73 2.64 5.68
C GLU A 276 6.22 4.08 5.78
N SER A 277 5.02 4.36 5.26
CA SER A 277 4.46 5.71 5.23
C SER A 277 3.52 6.02 6.40
N PHE A 278 2.83 5.01 6.98
CA PHE A 278 1.78 5.23 7.99
C PHE A 278 2.01 4.47 9.30
N GLY A 279 3.14 3.78 9.44
CA GLY A 279 3.46 2.98 10.63
C GLY A 279 2.60 1.73 10.76
N THR A 280 2.52 1.18 11.97
CA THR A 280 1.78 -0.07 12.25
C THR A 280 0.27 0.10 12.11
N ALA A 281 -0.42 -0.88 11.53
CA ALA A 281 -1.88 -0.93 11.53
C ALA A 281 -2.40 -1.22 12.95
N LYS A 282 -3.42 -0.48 13.38
CA LYS A 282 -3.97 -0.51 14.73
C LYS A 282 -5.36 -1.15 14.73
N LEU A 283 -5.57 -2.12 15.63
CA LEU A 283 -6.86 -2.78 15.87
C LEU A 283 -7.17 -2.66 17.36
N LEU A 284 -8.08 -1.76 17.71
CA LEU A 284 -8.63 -1.69 19.06
C LEU A 284 -9.71 -2.76 19.21
N LEU A 285 -9.65 -3.54 20.27
CA LEU A 285 -10.56 -4.65 20.50
C LEU A 285 -11.16 -4.54 21.89
N SER A 286 -12.46 -4.82 21.99
CA SER A 286 -13.08 -5.05 23.30
C SER A 286 -12.51 -6.31 23.96
N ASP A 287 -12.68 -6.46 25.27
CA ASP A 287 -12.28 -7.68 26.00
C ASP A 287 -12.86 -8.97 25.37
N LYS A 288 -14.11 -8.91 24.90
CA LYS A 288 -14.76 -10.04 24.21
C LYS A 288 -14.06 -10.38 22.90
N GLU A 289 -13.74 -9.37 22.08
CA GLU A 289 -13.05 -9.55 20.80
C GLU A 289 -11.62 -10.06 20.99
N TYR A 290 -10.89 -9.50 21.95
CA TYR A 290 -9.55 -9.96 22.30
C TYR A 290 -9.58 -11.44 22.76
N GLY A 291 -10.59 -11.81 23.55
CA GLY A 291 -10.85 -13.19 23.93
C GLY A 291 -11.01 -14.14 22.75
N TRP A 292 -11.59 -13.70 21.62
CA TRP A 292 -11.67 -14.54 20.41
C TRP A 292 -10.30 -14.86 19.82
N PHE A 293 -9.40 -13.88 19.78
CA PHE A 293 -8.04 -14.08 19.28
C PHE A 293 -7.24 -15.02 20.18
N LEU A 294 -7.32 -14.84 21.51
CA LEU A 294 -6.69 -15.75 22.46
C LEU A 294 -7.24 -17.18 22.30
N ALA A 295 -8.55 -17.33 22.10
CA ALA A 295 -9.18 -18.62 21.86
C ALA A 295 -8.68 -19.27 20.55
N ILE A 296 -8.55 -18.50 19.45
CA ILE A 296 -7.99 -18.97 18.18
C ILE A 296 -6.55 -19.48 18.36
N ILE A 297 -5.69 -18.70 19.03
CA ILE A 297 -4.30 -19.08 19.29
C ILE A 297 -4.22 -20.35 20.15
N ARG A 298 -5.07 -20.44 21.18
CA ARG A 298 -5.18 -21.63 22.04
C ARG A 298 -5.60 -22.87 21.24
N LEU A 299 -6.62 -22.75 20.41
CA LEU A 299 -7.13 -23.83 19.55
C LEU A 299 -6.09 -24.28 18.54
N LYS A 300 -5.43 -23.34 17.87
CA LYS A 300 -4.30 -23.59 16.96
C LYS A 300 -3.23 -24.47 17.62
N ARG A 301 -2.81 -24.12 18.84
CA ARG A 301 -1.82 -24.92 19.61
C ARG A 301 -2.33 -26.31 19.95
N LYS A 302 -3.62 -26.44 20.31
CA LYS A 302 -4.27 -27.73 20.61
C LYS A 302 -4.29 -28.66 19.39
N TRP A 303 -4.56 -28.14 18.20
CA TRP A 303 -4.69 -28.94 16.98
C TRP A 303 -3.36 -29.37 16.37
N ALA A 304 -2.29 -28.65 16.64
CA ALA A 304 -1.03 -28.84 15.94
C ALA A 304 -0.29 -30.15 16.24
N LYS A 305 -0.61 -30.88 17.32
CA LYS A 305 -0.10 -32.25 17.63
C LYS A 305 1.37 -32.53 17.22
N GLY A 306 2.29 -31.61 17.49
CA GLY A 306 3.74 -31.77 17.16
C GLY A 306 4.21 -31.17 15.83
N VAL A 307 3.32 -30.55 15.05
CA VAL A 307 3.65 -29.78 13.84
C VAL A 307 4.21 -28.41 14.21
N LYS A 308 5.20 -27.94 13.45
CA LYS A 308 5.74 -26.57 13.57
C LYS A 308 4.64 -25.56 13.25
N LEU A 309 4.27 -24.75 14.24
CA LEU A 309 3.28 -23.69 14.09
C LEU A 309 3.84 -22.52 13.28
N SER A 310 3.04 -21.96 12.36
CA SER A 310 3.35 -20.63 11.83
C SER A 310 3.23 -19.57 12.92
N LYS A 311 3.89 -18.44 12.68
CA LYS A 311 3.74 -17.24 13.51
C LYS A 311 2.37 -16.55 13.35
N TYR A 312 1.60 -16.87 12.31
CA TYR A 312 0.39 -16.13 11.93
C TYR A 312 -0.85 -16.64 12.64
N VAL A 313 -1.74 -15.73 13.06
CA VAL A 313 -3.00 -16.09 13.74
C VAL A 313 -3.86 -16.94 12.83
N PHE A 314 -4.11 -16.45 11.62
CA PHE A 314 -4.89 -17.15 10.60
C PHE A 314 -3.98 -18.09 9.82
N HIS A 315 -4.31 -19.38 9.88
CA HIS A 315 -3.46 -20.46 9.39
C HIS A 315 -4.27 -21.52 8.64
N ASN A 316 -3.67 -22.16 7.65
CA ASN A 316 -4.31 -23.26 6.93
C ASN A 316 -4.12 -24.61 7.65
N THR A 317 -4.54 -25.71 7.02
CA THR A 317 -4.42 -27.07 7.56
C THR A 317 -2.98 -27.53 7.78
N THR A 318 -2.01 -26.95 7.05
CA THR A 318 -0.58 -27.22 7.25
C THR A 318 0.05 -26.28 8.27
N PHE A 319 -0.77 -25.51 8.99
CA PHE A 319 -0.36 -24.50 9.96
C PHE A 319 0.55 -23.42 9.37
N SER A 320 0.48 -23.17 8.05
CA SER A 320 1.15 -22.06 7.36
C SER A 320 0.18 -20.88 7.11
N ALA A 321 0.69 -19.75 6.64
CA ALA A 321 -0.10 -18.54 6.40
C ALA A 321 -1.29 -18.82 5.46
N ASP A 322 -2.50 -18.45 5.87
CA ASP A 322 -3.70 -18.74 5.09
C ASP A 322 -4.04 -17.63 4.09
N LYS A 323 -3.74 -17.85 2.81
CA LYS A 323 -4.00 -16.88 1.74
C LYS A 323 -5.47 -16.81 1.29
N ASN A 324 -6.36 -17.65 1.84
CA ASN A 324 -7.75 -17.79 1.37
C ASN A 324 -8.77 -16.99 2.19
N LEU A 325 -8.35 -16.09 3.08
CA LEU A 325 -9.27 -15.30 3.92
C LEU A 325 -10.39 -14.60 3.13
N THR A 326 -10.12 -14.10 1.92
CA THR A 326 -11.17 -13.51 1.07
C THR A 326 -12.29 -14.50 0.76
N LYS A 327 -11.97 -15.77 0.48
CA LYS A 327 -12.98 -16.82 0.24
C LYS A 327 -13.80 -17.08 1.50
N TYR A 328 -13.18 -17.02 2.67
CA TYR A 328 -13.87 -17.22 3.94
C TYR A 328 -14.82 -16.08 4.28
N VAL A 329 -14.41 -14.82 4.03
CA VAL A 329 -15.30 -13.66 4.16
C VAL A 329 -16.50 -13.78 3.22
N LYS A 330 -16.27 -14.14 1.95
CA LYS A 330 -17.35 -14.38 0.97
C LYS A 330 -18.35 -15.42 1.47
N ARG A 331 -17.85 -16.55 2.00
CA ARG A 331 -18.67 -17.61 2.57
C ARG A 331 -19.45 -17.14 3.80
N ALA A 332 -18.79 -16.47 4.75
CA ALA A 332 -19.45 -15.97 5.96
C ALA A 332 -20.55 -14.94 5.61
N TRP A 333 -20.29 -14.05 4.64
CA TRP A 333 -21.27 -13.07 4.16
C TRP A 333 -22.50 -13.75 3.54
N SER A 334 -22.28 -14.79 2.73
CA SER A 334 -23.37 -15.59 2.16
C SER A 334 -24.15 -16.36 3.22
N ASP A 335 -23.46 -16.92 4.23
CA ASP A 335 -24.08 -17.62 5.36
C ASP A 335 -24.95 -16.68 6.22
N MET A 336 -24.51 -15.42 6.36
CA MET A 336 -25.31 -14.34 6.97
C MET A 336 -26.52 -13.91 6.11
N LYS A 337 -26.65 -14.43 4.88
CA LYS A 337 -27.71 -14.07 3.91
C LYS A 337 -27.74 -12.57 3.58
N LEU A 338 -26.58 -11.93 3.59
CA LEU A 338 -26.44 -10.53 3.20
C LEU A 338 -26.36 -10.41 1.67
N ARG A 339 -26.80 -9.26 1.14
CA ARG A 339 -26.88 -9.04 -0.31
C ARG A 339 -25.49 -9.04 -0.94
N GLY A 340 -25.41 -9.60 -2.15
CA GLY A 340 -24.21 -9.58 -2.98
C GLY A 340 -23.03 -10.33 -2.36
N GLU A 341 -21.82 -9.94 -2.76
CA GLU A 341 -20.59 -10.59 -2.32
C GLU A 341 -19.69 -9.59 -1.58
N ALA A 342 -19.18 -9.98 -0.41
CA ALA A 342 -18.24 -9.17 0.35
C ALA A 342 -16.78 -9.61 0.12
N THR A 343 -15.93 -8.62 -0.07
CA THR A 343 -14.48 -8.75 -0.08
C THR A 343 -13.89 -7.68 0.84
N PHE A 344 -12.64 -7.83 1.25
CA PHE A 344 -11.94 -6.76 2.00
C PHE A 344 -11.95 -5.43 1.26
N THR A 345 -11.90 -5.45 -0.08
CA THR A 345 -11.98 -4.23 -0.89
C THR A 345 -13.36 -3.59 -0.83
N THR A 346 -14.44 -4.36 -0.99
CA THR A 346 -15.81 -3.80 -0.98
C THR A 346 -16.19 -3.32 0.43
N LEU A 347 -15.82 -4.04 1.48
CA LEU A 347 -16.03 -3.61 2.86
C LEU A 347 -15.24 -2.34 3.18
N ARG A 348 -13.96 -2.27 2.79
CA ARG A 348 -13.13 -1.07 2.95
C ARG A 348 -13.72 0.14 2.21
N THR A 349 -14.15 -0.05 0.97
CA THR A 349 -14.80 1.00 0.16
C THR A 349 -16.06 1.53 0.85
N ALA A 350 -16.91 0.64 1.37
CA ALA A 350 -18.11 1.03 2.10
C ALA A 350 -17.77 1.84 3.37
N VAL A 351 -16.87 1.33 4.21
CA VAL A 351 -16.43 2.02 5.45
C VAL A 351 -15.81 3.40 5.15
N ALA A 352 -14.93 3.50 4.15
CA ALA A 352 -14.32 4.77 3.74
C ALA A 352 -15.36 5.78 3.25
N THR A 353 -16.32 5.31 2.46
CA THR A 353 -17.40 6.16 1.92
C THR A 353 -18.28 6.69 3.04
N PHE A 354 -18.71 5.86 3.98
CA PHE A 354 -19.50 6.31 5.14
C PHE A 354 -18.72 7.26 6.06
N ALA A 355 -17.42 7.03 6.25
CA ALA A 355 -16.58 7.94 7.00
C ALA A 355 -16.53 9.34 6.36
N ARG A 356 -16.38 9.41 5.04
CA ARG A 356 -16.44 10.69 4.30
C ARG A 356 -17.84 11.31 4.38
N ASP A 357 -18.89 10.54 4.14
CA ASP A 357 -20.24 11.11 4.03
C ASP A 357 -20.78 11.62 5.37
N ARG A 358 -20.33 11.03 6.49
CA ARG A 358 -20.74 11.41 7.85
C ARG A 358 -19.88 12.52 8.47
N HIS A 359 -18.62 12.66 8.04
CA HIS A 359 -17.68 13.60 8.64
C HIS A 359 -17.21 14.62 7.60
N GLY A 360 -17.25 15.91 7.94
CA GLY A 360 -16.86 16.99 7.02
C GLY A 360 -15.42 16.87 6.52
N GLU A 361 -15.12 17.52 5.39
CA GLU A 361 -13.87 17.35 4.65
C GLU A 361 -12.61 17.56 5.52
N HIS A 362 -12.64 18.59 6.36
CA HIS A 362 -11.53 18.98 7.24
C HIS A 362 -11.65 18.46 8.68
N SER A 363 -12.65 17.63 8.97
CA SER A 363 -12.90 17.13 10.32
C SER A 363 -11.75 16.27 10.85
N GLN A 364 -11.41 16.45 12.13
CA GLN A 364 -10.36 15.68 12.78
C GLN A 364 -10.73 14.20 12.91
N GLU A 365 -12.02 13.91 12.99
CA GLU A 365 -12.62 12.57 12.99
C GLU A 365 -12.30 11.85 11.67
N ARG A 366 -12.51 12.50 10.52
CA ARG A 366 -12.21 11.91 9.21
C ARG A 366 -10.71 11.63 9.04
N LYS A 367 -9.85 12.56 9.47
CA LYS A 367 -8.39 12.35 9.49
C LYS A 367 -7.99 11.17 10.37
N THR A 368 -8.63 11.03 11.53
CA THR A 368 -8.38 9.92 12.47
C THR A 368 -8.81 8.58 11.87
N LEU A 369 -9.99 8.51 11.24
CA LEU A 369 -10.47 7.31 10.55
C LEU A 369 -9.58 6.91 9.37
N ALA A 370 -9.14 7.88 8.57
CA ALA A 370 -8.21 7.64 7.47
C ALA A 370 -6.88 7.04 7.97
N ARG A 371 -6.30 7.64 9.02
CA ARG A 371 -5.08 7.14 9.69
C ARG A 371 -5.28 5.74 10.25
N LEU A 372 -6.42 5.46 10.87
CA LEU A 372 -6.73 4.12 11.38
C LEU A 372 -6.76 3.08 10.25
N MET A 373 -7.30 3.47 9.10
CA MET A 373 -7.28 2.68 7.86
C MET A 373 -5.93 2.68 7.12
N CYS A 374 -4.87 3.29 7.68
CA CYS A 374 -3.52 3.37 7.14
C CYS A 374 -3.44 4.03 5.76
N HIS A 375 -4.03 5.23 5.64
CA HIS A 375 -3.93 6.14 4.50
C HIS A 375 -4.33 7.57 4.89
N ASP A 376 -4.09 8.56 4.03
CA ASP A 376 -4.62 9.92 4.20
C ASP A 376 -6.00 10.09 3.53
N THR A 377 -6.62 11.26 3.74
CA THR A 377 -7.95 11.58 3.19
C THR A 377 -7.93 11.72 1.67
N ALA A 378 -6.86 12.26 1.07
CA ALA A 378 -6.73 12.40 -0.38
C ALA A 378 -6.67 11.03 -1.08
N THR A 379 -5.90 10.10 -0.51
CA THR A 379 -5.81 8.70 -0.92
C THR A 379 -7.14 7.99 -0.74
N SER A 380 -7.84 8.26 0.37
CA SER A 380 -9.19 7.76 0.61
C SER A 380 -10.13 8.19 -0.50
N ASP A 381 -10.12 9.48 -0.84
CA ASP A 381 -11.06 10.05 -1.79
C ASP A 381 -10.85 9.55 -3.20
N LYS A 382 -9.57 9.45 -3.59
CA LYS A 382 -9.15 8.98 -4.90
C LYS A 382 -9.47 7.51 -5.13
N PHE A 383 -9.31 6.65 -4.13
CA PHE A 383 -9.33 5.19 -4.34
C PHE A 383 -10.52 4.47 -3.71
N TYR A 384 -11.12 5.02 -2.65
CA TYR A 384 -12.03 4.27 -1.78
C TYR A 384 -13.39 4.93 -1.56
N THR A 385 -13.50 6.26 -1.57
CA THR A 385 -14.81 6.92 -1.45
C THR A 385 -15.54 6.92 -2.78
N MET A 386 -16.87 6.70 -2.82
CA MET A 386 -17.66 6.73 -4.06
C MET A 386 -17.82 8.15 -4.63
N ASP A 387 -18.61 8.38 -5.67
CA ASP A 387 -18.85 9.76 -6.13
C ASP A 387 -19.83 10.48 -5.17
N LEU A 388 -20.13 11.75 -5.43
CA LEU A 388 -21.12 12.49 -4.63
C LEU A 388 -22.49 11.81 -4.75
N THR A 389 -23.16 11.60 -3.62
CA THR A 389 -24.55 11.10 -3.62
C THR A 389 -25.47 12.14 -4.25
N MET A 390 -26.65 11.73 -4.73
CA MET A 390 -27.68 12.65 -5.25
C MET A 390 -28.03 13.75 -4.24
N GLU A 391 -28.05 13.43 -2.95
CA GLU A 391 -28.30 14.38 -1.87
C GLU A 391 -27.14 15.36 -1.68
N GLN A 392 -25.89 14.89 -1.76
CA GLN A 392 -24.71 15.75 -1.73
C GLN A 392 -24.65 16.66 -2.97
N ALA A 393 -24.98 16.14 -4.15
CA ALA A 393 -25.04 16.94 -5.38
C ALA A 393 -26.16 17.99 -5.32
N ARG A 394 -27.33 17.66 -4.76
CA ARG A 394 -28.40 18.63 -4.49
C ARG A 394 -27.96 19.71 -3.50
N ARG A 395 -27.28 19.33 -2.42
CA ARG A 395 -26.69 20.30 -1.48
C ARG A 395 -25.65 21.19 -2.15
N GLY A 396 -24.79 20.62 -2.99
CA GLY A 396 -23.83 21.38 -3.81
C GLY A 396 -24.52 22.39 -4.72
N ARG A 397 -25.61 21.99 -5.40
CA ARG A 397 -26.44 22.90 -6.19
C ARG A 397 -27.00 24.03 -5.34
N LEU A 398 -27.55 23.75 -4.16
CA LEU A 398 -28.05 24.78 -3.25
C LEU A 398 -26.95 25.75 -2.82
N LEU A 399 -25.73 25.26 -2.56
CA LEU A 399 -24.57 26.11 -2.25
C LEU A 399 -24.18 27.00 -3.43
N PHE A 400 -24.21 26.49 -4.67
CA PHE A 400 -24.00 27.32 -5.86
C PHE A 400 -25.08 28.39 -6.01
N GLU A 401 -26.36 28.02 -5.82
CA GLU A 401 -27.48 28.97 -5.87
C GLU A 401 -27.39 30.03 -4.75
N GLN A 402 -26.88 29.68 -3.57
CA GLN A 402 -26.62 30.63 -2.47
C GLN A 402 -25.47 31.58 -2.80
N ALA A 403 -24.33 31.06 -3.28
CA ALA A 403 -23.20 31.88 -3.68
C ALA A 403 -23.54 32.88 -4.80
N GLN A 404 -24.42 32.49 -5.73
CA GLN A 404 -24.92 33.39 -6.77
C GLN A 404 -25.79 34.51 -6.18
N LYS A 405 -26.64 34.22 -5.20
CA LYS A 405 -27.49 35.22 -4.53
C LYS A 405 -26.69 36.18 -3.66
N GLU A 406 -25.68 35.69 -2.95
CA GLU A 406 -24.77 36.54 -2.15
C GLU A 406 -23.95 37.48 -3.05
N GLY A 407 -23.64 37.06 -4.28
CA GLY A 407 -23.05 37.92 -5.31
C GLY A 407 -24.00 39.01 -5.80
N GLU A 408 -25.28 38.68 -6.05
CA GLU A 408 -26.31 39.61 -6.52
C GLU A 408 -26.75 40.63 -5.45
N GLU A 409 -26.78 40.24 -4.17
CA GLU A 409 -27.08 41.13 -3.04
C GLU A 409 -25.92 42.13 -2.79
N SER A 410 -24.69 41.83 -3.21
CA SER A 410 -23.59 42.80 -3.16
C SER A 410 -23.65 43.86 -4.28
N VAL A 411 -24.36 43.59 -5.38
CA VAL A 411 -24.46 44.49 -6.55
C VAL A 411 -25.66 45.44 -6.45
N THR A 412 -26.64 45.17 -5.57
CA THR A 412 -27.85 46.00 -5.42
C THR A 412 -27.79 46.97 -4.23
N GLY A 413 -26.65 47.07 -3.55
CA GLY A 413 -26.43 48.00 -2.45
C GLY A 413 -25.23 48.91 -2.71
N THR A 414 -25.42 49.96 -3.52
CA THR A 414 -24.98 51.36 -3.31
C THR A 414 -24.97 52.09 -4.67
N LYS A 415 -26.10 52.69 -5.04
CA LYS A 415 -26.07 53.89 -5.89
C LYS A 415 -25.50 55.02 -5.05
N LYS A 416 -24.23 55.35 -5.27
CA LYS A 416 -23.72 56.71 -5.07
C LYS A 416 -23.13 57.16 -6.39
N GLU A 417 -23.71 58.24 -6.87
CA GLU A 417 -23.26 59.07 -7.97
C GLU A 417 -21.84 59.55 -7.66
N GLU A 418 -20.91 59.34 -8.59
CA GLU A 418 -19.72 60.17 -8.73
C GLU A 418 -19.27 60.16 -10.20
N GLU A 419 -18.71 61.29 -10.60
CA GLU A 419 -18.78 61.91 -11.91
C GLU A 419 -17.92 61.26 -13.00
N VAL A 420 -18.33 61.58 -14.23
CA VAL A 420 -17.71 61.29 -15.53
C VAL A 420 -16.39 62.04 -15.67
N GLU A 421 -15.31 61.34 -16.00
CA GLU A 421 -14.20 61.92 -16.76
C GLU A 421 -13.96 61.03 -17.99
N GLU A 422 -14.23 61.60 -19.17
CA GLU A 422 -14.02 61.00 -20.49
C GLU A 422 -12.52 61.00 -20.83
N GLY A 423 -12.04 59.88 -21.40
CA GLY A 423 -10.68 59.71 -21.90
C GLY A 423 -10.54 58.46 -22.77
N GLU A 424 -11.05 58.59 -23.99
CA GLU A 424 -10.68 57.96 -25.29
C GLU A 424 -10.21 56.48 -25.37
N GLU A 425 -11.07 55.73 -26.08
CA GLU A 425 -10.91 54.59 -27.01
C GLU A 425 -9.50 54.03 -27.31
N ASP A 426 -9.35 52.69 -27.25
CA ASP A 426 -9.08 51.89 -28.46
C ASP A 426 -9.14 50.35 -28.24
N GLN A 427 -10.03 49.75 -29.04
CA GLN A 427 -9.96 48.46 -29.78
C GLN A 427 -9.84 47.09 -29.08
N ASP A 428 -10.81 46.25 -29.45
CA ASP A 428 -10.94 44.81 -29.24
C ASP A 428 -9.80 44.00 -29.88
N GLU A 429 -9.20 43.08 -29.11
CA GLU A 429 -8.68 41.82 -29.66
C GLU A 429 -8.96 40.67 -28.67
N GLU A 430 -9.77 39.71 -29.10
CA GLU A 430 -9.92 38.39 -28.50
C GLU A 430 -8.55 37.66 -28.52
N MET A 431 -8.05 37.19 -27.38
CA MET A 431 -6.96 36.21 -27.37
C MET A 431 -7.17 35.15 -26.28
N GLU A 432 -7.09 33.91 -26.73
CA GLU A 432 -7.41 32.66 -26.05
C GLU A 432 -6.57 32.40 -24.79
N GLU A 433 -7.20 31.69 -23.85
CA GLU A 433 -6.61 31.14 -22.62
C GLU A 433 -5.44 30.18 -22.93
N GLU A 434 -4.23 30.54 -22.49
CA GLU A 434 -3.16 29.58 -22.23
C GLU A 434 -2.70 29.69 -20.76
N GLU A 435 -3.31 28.87 -19.88
CA GLU A 435 -2.72 28.60 -18.57
C GLU A 435 -1.51 27.65 -18.73
N GLU A 436 -0.32 28.24 -18.85
CA GLU A 436 0.95 27.57 -18.57
C GLU A 436 1.15 27.40 -17.05
N GLY A 437 1.11 26.15 -16.59
CA GLY A 437 1.55 25.76 -15.25
C GLY A 437 2.86 24.96 -15.32
N ASP A 438 3.99 25.66 -15.44
CA ASP A 438 5.34 25.14 -15.15
C ASP A 438 5.67 25.34 -13.67
N SER A 439 6.05 24.26 -12.98
CA SER A 439 6.85 24.34 -11.76
C SER A 439 7.61 23.03 -11.58
N ASP A 440 8.75 22.92 -12.25
CA ASP A 440 9.75 21.88 -11.97
C ASP A 440 11.16 22.48 -12.05
N LYS A 441 11.55 23.28 -11.03
CA LYS A 441 12.96 23.65 -10.75
C LYS A 441 13.27 23.89 -9.27
N LYS A 442 14.20 23.07 -8.75
CA LYS A 442 15.35 23.38 -7.88
C LYS A 442 16.22 22.10 -7.88
N GLU A 443 17.27 22.01 -8.69
CA GLU A 443 18.70 22.35 -8.40
C GLU A 443 19.22 21.60 -7.14
N GLU A 444 20.38 20.94 -7.17
CA GLU A 444 21.68 21.63 -7.26
C GLU A 444 22.85 20.70 -7.65
N GLU A 445 23.73 21.28 -8.46
CA GLU A 445 25.06 20.85 -8.86
C GLU A 445 26.06 21.39 -7.83
N THR A 446 26.96 20.56 -7.28
CA THR A 446 28.21 21.08 -6.70
C THR A 446 29.38 20.43 -7.42
N ALA A 447 30.02 21.24 -8.27
CA ALA A 447 31.32 20.97 -8.84
C ALA A 447 32.38 21.60 -7.91
N GLU A 448 33.34 20.80 -7.44
CA GLU A 448 34.61 21.32 -6.95
C GLU A 448 35.76 20.89 -7.86
N VAL A 449 36.60 21.89 -8.09
CA VAL A 449 37.72 22.01 -9.02
C VAL A 449 38.91 21.17 -8.55
N ALA A 450 39.52 20.43 -9.48
CA ALA A 450 40.86 19.87 -9.30
C ALA A 450 41.93 20.87 -9.75
N THR A 451 43.01 21.04 -8.97
CA THR A 451 44.38 21.01 -9.52
C THR A 451 45.44 20.69 -8.45
N SER A 452 46.32 19.75 -8.84
CA SER A 452 47.76 19.66 -8.54
C SER A 452 48.24 19.40 -7.09
N SER A 453 48.69 18.16 -6.84
CA SER A 453 50.15 17.90 -6.68
C SER A 453 50.50 16.40 -6.65
N LYS A 454 51.53 16.06 -7.42
CA LYS A 454 52.20 14.76 -7.57
C LYS A 454 52.69 14.18 -6.24
N LYS A 455 52.53 12.85 -6.06
CA LYS A 455 53.64 11.98 -5.59
C LYS A 455 53.38 10.50 -5.93
N LYS A 456 54.44 9.90 -6.49
CA LYS A 456 54.61 8.49 -6.89
C LYS A 456 54.48 7.54 -5.69
N CYS A 457 53.94 6.34 -5.90
CA CYS A 457 54.65 5.07 -5.73
C CYS A 457 53.71 3.86 -5.90
N THR A 458 54.12 2.90 -6.71
CA THR A 458 53.70 1.48 -6.69
C THR A 458 54.89 0.65 -6.15
N PRO A 459 54.80 -0.69 -6.04
CA PRO A 459 54.02 -1.47 -5.06
C PRO A 459 54.94 -2.43 -4.26
N SER A 460 54.51 -2.99 -3.12
CA SER A 460 55.03 -4.29 -2.66
C SER A 460 54.18 -4.99 -1.57
N VAL A 461 53.84 -6.22 -1.93
CA VAL A 461 53.65 -7.48 -1.17
C VAL A 461 54.12 -7.48 0.30
N THR A 462 53.27 -7.92 1.25
CA THR A 462 53.47 -9.15 2.09
C THR A 462 52.39 -9.36 3.17
N ARG A 463 51.88 -10.60 3.15
CA ARG A 463 51.31 -11.50 4.18
C ARG A 463 51.34 -11.10 5.68
N SER A 464 50.21 -11.42 6.33
CA SER A 464 50.04 -12.19 7.59
C SER A 464 49.41 -11.53 8.84
N ARG A 465 48.22 -12.06 9.21
CA ARG A 465 47.79 -12.61 10.52
C ARG A 465 47.98 -11.78 11.81
N SER A 466 46.88 -11.35 12.45
CA SER A 466 46.64 -11.46 13.91
C SER A 466 45.31 -10.82 14.35
N GLN A 467 44.61 -11.53 15.23
CA GLN A 467 43.42 -11.13 15.98
C GLN A 467 43.62 -9.89 16.87
N LYS A 468 42.52 -9.16 17.12
CA LYS A 468 42.11 -8.45 18.37
C LYS A 468 40.75 -7.77 18.07
N SER A 469 39.62 -8.33 18.50
CA SER A 469 38.94 -8.05 19.78
C SER A 469 38.80 -6.56 20.09
N CYS A 470 37.67 -5.96 19.70
CA CYS A 470 37.15 -4.73 20.27
C CYS A 470 35.70 -4.95 20.72
N ARG A 471 35.54 -5.08 22.03
CA ARG A 471 34.28 -5.00 22.78
C ARG A 471 33.80 -3.56 22.73
N VAL A 472 32.60 -3.31 22.19
CA VAL A 472 31.85 -2.09 22.48
C VAL A 472 30.63 -2.51 23.30
N MET A 473 30.63 -2.12 24.58
CA MET A 473 29.49 -2.23 25.47
C MET A 473 28.57 -1.05 25.24
N LEU A 474 27.31 -1.31 24.86
CA LEU A 474 26.21 -0.37 25.05
C LEU A 474 25.06 -1.11 25.75
N PHE A 475 24.71 -0.57 26.91
CA PHE A 475 23.69 -1.09 27.82
C PHE A 475 22.27 -0.93 27.25
N PRO A 476 21.42 -1.96 27.29
CA PRO A 476 19.98 -1.78 27.15
C PRO A 476 19.35 -1.45 28.52
N LEU A 477 18.72 -0.27 28.63
CA LEU A 477 17.78 0.02 29.70
C LEU A 477 16.48 -0.77 29.43
N SER A 478 16.19 -1.77 30.26
CA SER A 478 14.95 -2.54 30.22
C SER A 478 14.37 -2.75 31.63
N PRO A 479 13.07 -2.55 31.86
CA PRO A 479 12.44 -2.61 33.18
C PRO A 479 12.08 -4.05 33.58
N HIS A 480 13.08 -4.91 33.77
CA HIS A 480 12.88 -6.27 34.29
C HIS A 480 13.44 -6.41 35.71
N LYS A 481 12.71 -5.93 36.73
CA LYS A 481 13.00 -6.27 38.14
C LYS A 481 11.80 -6.81 38.94
N ALA A 482 10.67 -7.10 38.31
CA ALA A 482 9.45 -7.50 39.04
C ALA A 482 9.23 -9.03 39.22
N LEU A 483 10.02 -9.91 38.60
CA LEU A 483 9.95 -11.36 38.85
C LEU A 483 11.32 -11.94 39.25
N ARG A 484 11.62 -11.97 40.55
CA ARG A 484 12.58 -12.95 41.09
C ARG A 484 11.89 -14.31 41.24
N MET A 485 11.70 -15.02 40.14
CA MET A 485 11.41 -16.45 40.14
C MET A 485 12.06 -17.06 38.90
N SER A 486 12.79 -18.17 39.06
CA SER A 486 13.45 -18.79 37.92
C SER A 486 12.42 -19.39 36.94
N PRO A 487 12.62 -19.28 35.62
CA PRO A 487 11.66 -19.77 34.62
C PRO A 487 11.30 -21.25 34.80
N GLN A 488 12.28 -22.07 35.16
CA GLN A 488 12.11 -23.50 35.41
C GLN A 488 11.19 -23.80 36.60
N LYS A 489 11.13 -22.90 37.59
CA LYS A 489 10.25 -23.06 38.75
C LYS A 489 8.82 -22.64 38.43
N ALA A 490 8.62 -21.65 37.54
CA ALA A 490 7.29 -21.27 37.04
C ALA A 490 6.65 -22.36 36.18
N LEU A 491 7.45 -23.07 35.38
CA LEU A 491 7.01 -24.16 34.49
C LEU A 491 6.53 -25.42 35.22
N ARG A 492 6.90 -25.61 36.49
CA ARG A 492 6.51 -26.80 37.28
C ARG A 492 5.32 -26.57 38.21
N MET A 493 4.75 -25.36 38.22
CA MET A 493 3.65 -25.02 39.12
C MET A 493 2.30 -25.18 38.43
N SER A 494 1.29 -25.65 39.19
CA SER A 494 -0.07 -25.67 38.67
C SER A 494 -0.57 -24.24 38.40
N PRO A 495 -1.42 -24.05 37.39
CA PRO A 495 -1.96 -22.73 37.05
C PRO A 495 -2.62 -22.02 38.23
N GLU A 496 -3.30 -22.74 39.13
CA GLU A 496 -3.95 -22.12 40.30
C GLU A 496 -2.92 -21.55 41.29
N LYS A 497 -1.81 -22.27 41.53
CA LYS A 497 -0.73 -21.81 42.43
C LYS A 497 0.00 -20.60 41.85
N LEU A 498 0.24 -20.56 40.54
CA LEU A 498 0.88 -19.42 39.90
C LEU A 498 -0.01 -18.16 39.97
N THR A 499 -1.31 -18.35 39.71
CA THR A 499 -2.31 -17.28 39.76
C THR A 499 -2.47 -16.71 41.18
N HIS A 500 -2.47 -17.57 42.19
CA HIS A 500 -2.52 -17.16 43.61
C HIS A 500 -1.29 -16.32 44.01
N ILE A 501 -0.08 -16.73 43.60
CA ILE A 501 1.16 -16.00 43.89
C ILE A 501 1.18 -14.62 43.22
N ILE A 502 0.72 -14.53 41.97
CA ILE A 502 0.62 -13.27 41.24
C ILE A 502 -0.39 -12.34 41.94
N ARG A 503 -1.55 -12.86 42.36
CA ARG A 503 -2.58 -12.10 43.09
C ARG A 503 -2.08 -11.58 44.44
N VAL A 504 -1.40 -12.40 45.23
CA VAL A 504 -0.85 -11.99 46.54
C VAL A 504 0.23 -10.91 46.38
N ARG A 505 1.07 -10.99 45.35
CA ARG A 505 2.10 -9.98 45.07
C ARG A 505 1.52 -8.68 44.49
N ARG A 506 0.47 -8.77 43.68
CA ARG A 506 -0.33 -7.62 43.19
C ARG A 506 -0.90 -6.84 44.37
N ASN A 507 -1.49 -7.51 45.35
CA ASN A 507 -2.07 -6.87 46.53
C ASN A 507 -1.00 -6.20 47.41
N ARG A 508 0.15 -6.86 47.64
CA ARG A 508 1.26 -6.26 48.39
C ARG A 508 1.90 -5.04 47.71
N MET A 509 1.91 -4.98 46.38
CA MET A 509 2.42 -3.82 45.64
C MET A 509 1.47 -2.63 45.73
N VAL A 510 0.16 -2.87 45.68
CA VAL A 510 -0.87 -1.83 45.85
C VAL A 510 -0.81 -1.26 47.26
N GLU A 511 -0.59 -2.09 48.27
CA GLU A 511 -0.53 -1.66 49.67
C GLU A 511 0.75 -0.88 50.02
N ARG A 512 1.86 -1.16 49.32
CA ARG A 512 3.11 -0.37 49.39
C ARG A 512 3.06 0.96 48.62
N ARG A 513 2.08 1.15 47.73
CA ARG A 513 1.83 2.43 47.04
C ARG A 513 0.81 3.31 47.76
N ARG A 514 0.10 2.75 48.74
CA ARG A 514 -0.85 3.45 49.61
C ARG A 514 -0.24 3.93 50.93
N LYS A 515 0.93 3.41 51.29
CA LYS A 515 1.82 3.95 52.33
C LYS A 515 2.90 4.75 51.65
#